data_AF-A0A351X591-F1
#
_entry.id   AF-A0A351X591-F1
#
_cell.length_a   1.000
_cell.length_b   1.000
_cell.length_c   1.000
_cell.angle_alpha   90.00
_cell.angle_beta   90.00
_cell.angle_gamma   90.00
#
_symmetry.space_group_name_H-M   'P 1'
#
loop_
_entity.id
_entity.type
_entity.pdbx_description
1 polymer ?
#
loop_
_entity_poly.entity_id
_entity_poly.type
_entity_poly.pdbx_seq_one_letter_code
_entity_poly.pdbx_strand_id
1 'polypeptide(L)' 'MQYDVLITNAKTRFSGGKTLQIALKDGKIAKIAENVDGAAVKTVDAAGHLVTESFVNGHLHLCKVY' A
#
# COMPACT_ATOMS: atom_id res chain seq x y z
N MET A 1 -8.31 -16.38 4.35
CA MET A 1 -7.19 -15.58 4.92
C MET A 1 -7.78 -14.35 5.58
N GLN A 2 -7.11 -13.76 6.58
CA GLN A 2 -7.62 -12.62 7.33
C GLN A 2 -7.61 -11.32 6.52
N TYR A 3 -6.66 -11.20 5.59
CA TYR A 3 -6.50 -10.08 4.68
C TYR A 3 -6.48 -10.55 3.24
N ASP A 4 -6.73 -9.64 2.29
CA ASP A 4 -6.68 -9.94 0.86
C ASP A 4 -5.28 -9.63 0.32
N VAL A 5 -4.68 -8.51 0.74
CA VAL A 5 -3.30 -8.13 0.39
C VAL A 5 -2.56 -7.67 1.64
N LEU A 6 -1.29 -8.08 1.78
CA LEU A 6 -0.35 -7.55 2.76
C LEU A 6 0.85 -6.98 2.02
N ILE A 7 1.11 -5.69 2.21
CA ILE A 7 2.35 -5.05 1.73
C ILE A 7 3.35 -5.06 2.90
N THR A 8 4.54 -5.62 2.70
CA THR A 8 5.59 -5.71 3.72
C THR A 8 6.76 -4.78 3.42
N ASN A 9 7.57 -4.47 4.45
CA ASN A 9 8.77 -3.65 4.35
C ASN A 9 8.54 -2.27 3.68
N ALA A 10 7.36 -1.69 3.86
CA ALA A 10 6.99 -0.42 3.24
C ALA A 10 7.52 0.77 4.04
N LYS A 11 8.15 1.75 3.41
CA LYS A 11 8.37 3.07 4.01
C LYS A 11 7.26 4.01 3.56
N THR A 12 6.65 4.74 4.48
CA THR A 12 5.68 5.78 4.14
C THR A 12 6.28 7.15 4.44
N ARG A 13 5.72 8.22 3.87
CA ARG A 13 6.15 9.59 4.16
C ARG A 13 6.12 9.94 5.67
N PHE A 14 5.32 9.22 6.46
CA PHE A 14 5.15 9.45 7.89
C PHE A 14 5.79 8.36 8.76
N SER A 15 6.46 7.36 8.18
CA SER A 15 7.02 6.24 8.96
C SER A 15 8.31 6.59 9.71
N GLY A 16 8.84 7.81 9.54
CA GLY A 16 10.06 8.25 10.23
C GLY A 16 11.28 7.39 9.91
N GLY A 17 11.34 6.82 8.70
CA GLY A 17 12.42 5.93 8.25
C GLY A 17 12.25 4.46 8.61
N LYS A 18 11.27 4.12 9.45
CA LYS A 18 10.92 2.73 9.76
C LYS A 18 10.17 2.06 8.61
N THR A 19 10.28 0.74 8.53
CA THR A 19 9.45 -0.10 7.66
C THR A 19 8.18 -0.52 8.38
N LEU A 20 7.09 -0.59 7.62
CA LEU A 20 5.75 -0.95 8.08
C LEU A 20 5.18 -2.08 7.22
N GLN A 21 4.14 -2.70 7.75
CA GLN A 21 3.25 -3.61 7.04
C GLN A 21 1.88 -2.94 6.88
N ILE A 22 1.30 -3.05 5.69
CA ILE A 22 0.01 -2.46 5.33
C ILE A 22 -0.91 -3.58 4.87
N ALA A 23 -1.94 -3.87 5.65
CA ALA A 23 -2.92 -4.90 5.34
C ALA A 23 -4.18 -4.32 4.72
N LEU A 24 -4.64 -4.95 3.65
CA LEU A 24 -5.85 -4.57 2.92
C LEU A 24 -6.92 -5.65 3.07
N LYS A 25 -8.16 -5.22 3.28
CA LYS A 25 -9.35 -6.05 3.31
C LYS A 25 -10.51 -5.37 2.60
N ASP A 26 -11.16 -6.07 1.69
CA ASP A 26 -12.33 -5.63 0.93
C ASP A 26 -12.13 -4.26 0.26
N GLY A 27 -10.95 -4.09 -0.36
CA GLY A 27 -10.57 -2.87 -1.07
C GLY A 27 -10.20 -1.68 -0.17
N LYS A 28 -10.10 -1.87 1.15
CA LYS A 28 -9.75 -0.82 2.12
C LYS A 28 -8.48 -1.17 2.89
N ILE A 29 -7.79 -0.14 3.38
CA ILE A 29 -6.70 -0.30 4.36
C ILE A 29 -7.34 -0.74 5.68
N ALA A 30 -7.03 -1.95 6.13
CA ALA A 30 -7.55 -2.51 7.37
C ALA A 30 -6.63 -2.24 8.56
N LYS A 31 -5.30 -2.25 8.35
CA LYS A 31 -4.30 -2.02 9.40
C LYS A 31 -2.99 -1.52 8.81
N ILE A 32 -2.31 -0.64 9.54
CA ILE A 32 -0.92 -0.22 9.29
C ILE A 32 -0.17 -0.34 10.62
N ALA A 33 0.91 -1.11 10.66
CA ALA A 33 1.73 -1.31 11.86
C ALA A 33 3.13 -1.82 11.47
N GLU A 34 4.11 -1.79 12.40
CA GLU A 34 5.44 -2.39 12.15
C GLU A 34 5.33 -3.90 11.87
N ASN A 35 4.40 -4.58 12.53
CA ASN A 35 4.02 -5.96 12.27
C ASN A 35 2.49 -6.10 12.27
N VAL A 36 1.96 -6.86 11.33
CA VAL A 36 0.55 -7.21 11.22
C VAL A 36 0.39 -8.71 11.36
N ASP A 37 -0.28 -9.14 12.43
CA ASP A 37 -0.65 -10.54 12.64
C ASP A 37 -1.74 -10.96 11.65
N GLY A 38 -1.64 -12.17 11.13
CA GLY A 38 -2.65 -12.75 10.23
C GLY A 38 -2.15 -13.02 8.81
N ALA A 39 -2.74 -14.03 8.18
CA ALA A 39 -2.41 -14.39 6.80
C ALA A 39 -3.16 -13.50 5.79
N ALA A 40 -2.53 -13.21 4.66
CA ALA A 40 -3.11 -12.47 3.54
C ALA A 40 -3.09 -13.30 2.25
N VAL A 41 -4.13 -13.16 1.41
CA VAL A 41 -4.22 -13.92 0.13
C VAL A 41 -3.03 -13.68 -0.77
N LYS A 42 -2.56 -12.44 -0.80
CA LYS A 42 -1.38 -12.04 -1.54
C LYS A 42 -0.46 -11.21 -0.65
N THR A 43 0.84 -11.46 -0.75
CA THR A 43 1.86 -10.60 -0.13
C THR A 43 2.67 -9.91 -1.21
N VAL A 44 2.99 -8.63 -0.99
CA VAL A 44 3.88 -7.84 -1.85
C VAL A 44 4.97 -7.25 -0.97
N ASP A 45 6.22 -7.59 -1.25
CA ASP A 45 7.36 -7.00 -0.54
C ASP A 45 7.79 -5.68 -1.20
N ALA A 46 7.69 -4.57 -0.46
CA ALA A 46 8.16 -3.27 -0.91
C ALA A 46 9.68 -3.10 -0.80
N ALA A 47 10.39 -4.07 -0.20
CA ALA A 47 11.85 -4.10 -0.11
C ALA A 47 12.47 -2.81 0.47
N GLY A 48 11.78 -2.16 1.41
CA GLY A 48 12.25 -0.91 2.04
C GLY A 48 12.03 0.36 1.21
N HIS A 49 11.33 0.28 0.07
CA HIS A 49 11.03 1.43 -0.79
C HIS A 49 9.79 2.20 -0.32
N LEU A 50 9.61 3.38 -0.93
CA LEU A 50 8.49 4.26 -0.66
C LEU A 50 7.18 3.65 -1.17
N VAL A 51 6.21 3.52 -0.26
CA VAL A 51 4.81 3.25 -0.56
C VAL A 51 4.02 4.51 -0.22
N THR A 52 3.23 4.97 -1.18
CA THR A 52 2.46 6.21 -1.10
C THR A 52 1.06 5.96 -1.66
N GLU A 53 0.13 6.84 -1.32
CA GLU A 53 -1.15 6.89 -2.02
C GLU A 53 -0.97 7.03 -3.53
N SER A 54 -1.95 6.57 -4.31
CA SER A 54 -1.93 6.77 -5.76
C SER A 54 -1.90 8.25 -6.10
N PHE A 55 -1.16 8.60 -7.15
CA PHE A 55 -1.13 9.96 -7.65
C PHE A 55 -2.50 10.39 -8.19
N VAL A 56 -2.82 11.66 -8.00
CA VAL A 56 -4.00 12.31 -8.60
C VAL A 56 -3.52 13.19 -9.74
N ASN A 57 -4.01 12.91 -10.95
CA ASN A 57 -3.81 13.81 -12.08
C ASN A 57 -4.97 14.82 -12.14
N GLY A 58 -4.70 16.06 -11.72
CA GLY A 58 -5.72 17.10 -11.58
C GLY A 58 -6.20 17.73 -12.90
N HIS A 59 -5.49 17.52 -14.01
CA HIS A 59 -5.86 18.09 -15.30
C HIS A 59 -5.44 17.17 -16.45
N LEU A 60 -6.42 16.66 -17.20
CA LEU A 60 -6.18 15.73 -18.30
C LEU A 60 -7.23 15.89 -19.40
N HIS A 61 -6.79 15.81 -20.66
CA HIS A 61 -7.69 15.75 -21.82
C HIS A 61 -7.58 14.38 -22.49
N LEU A 62 -8.42 13.42 -22.07
CA LEU A 62 -8.46 12.06 -22.64
C LEU A 62 -9.17 11.97 -24.00
N CYS A 63 -9.93 12.99 -24.38
CA CYS A 63 -10.74 12.98 -25.60
C CYS A 63 -9.98 13.32 -26.89
N LYS A 64 -8.71 13.73 -26.77
CA LYS A 64 -7.87 14.16 -27.92
C LYS A 64 -6.64 13.29 -28.12
N VAL A 65 -6.63 12.11 -27.51
CA VAL A 65 -5.59 11.10 -27.70
C VAL A 65 -6.00 10.26 -28.92
N TYR A 66 -5.22 10.33 -30.00
CA TYR A 66 -5.36 9.51 -31.20
C TYR A 66 -4.30 8.42 -31.22
#